data_AF-A0A1I3ZEW9-F1
#
_entry.id   AF-A0A1I3ZEW9-F1
#
_cell.length_a   1.000
_cell.length_b   1.000
_cell.length_c   1.000
_cell.angle_alpha   90.00
_cell.angle_beta   90.00
_cell.angle_gamma   90.00
#
_symmetry.space_group_name_H-M   'P 1'
#
loop_
_entity.id
_entity.type
_entity.pdbx_description
1 polymer ?
#
loop_
_entity_poly.entity_id
_entity_poly.type
_entity_poly.pdbx_seq_one_letter_code
_entity_poly.pdbx_strand_id
1 'polypeptide(L)'
;MRPGPAPTVAEPPAARLPDGFAVRLDPRTRRRDGGTALLGGSPLRLVRLLPRARELLRGDRLVVRDAPTAALAARLLDAGLAHPDLHGPPAGRLTVVVPVKDRPVALDRLLAALRADPATAAVPVVVVDDGSADPAAVTATAACHDAQVLRHATSRGPAAARNRGLRAATTELVAFLDSDCVPRPGWAAPLLRHCADPRLALVAPRITALPRPERPSGPHRPFAGWVDRYETAVSALDMGPHPAPVLPGTAVSYVPSAALLARRDALGIGFDETMRVAEDVDLVWRLTAAGWRVRYEPVAAVAHEHPSETAEWLRRRAFYGTGAALLAARHGAAVAPVVLSPWSALAWVLALTGGRPGRGAAAGVLAVATGRLARRLARPGERPPLALAGTLVLRGTAAAGRTLVRAATRHHWPVALAVGVLSRRARRWVAAAAVADAAVAWWPQRRRVGPLRFAAARRLEDLAYGAGLWWGVLRARDPRALLPTRPSPVQRAAPPGGKRPDRPRRG
;
A
#
# COMPACT_ATOMS: atom_id res chain seq x y z
N MET A 1 16.45 -10.21 -17.37
CA MET A 1 16.43 -11.48 -16.62
C MET A 1 15.03 -11.60 -16.03
N ARG A 2 14.25 -12.61 -16.44
CA ARG A 2 12.90 -12.82 -15.88
C ARG A 2 13.06 -13.35 -14.44
N PRO A 3 12.25 -12.89 -13.47
CA PRO A 3 12.27 -13.46 -12.13
C PRO A 3 11.94 -14.95 -12.20
N GLY A 4 12.56 -15.75 -11.32
CA GLY A 4 12.25 -17.17 -11.15
C GLY A 4 10.81 -17.40 -10.65
N PRO A 5 10.38 -18.67 -10.49
CA PRO A 5 9.06 -18.97 -9.93
C PRO A 5 8.88 -18.30 -8.56
N ALA A 6 7.69 -17.75 -8.32
CA ALA A 6 7.42 -16.97 -7.13
C ALA A 6 7.51 -17.87 -5.87
N PRO A 7 8.15 -17.41 -4.79
CA PRO A 7 8.25 -18.16 -3.56
C PRO A 7 6.87 -18.43 -2.96
N THR A 8 6.61 -19.67 -2.54
CA THR A 8 5.30 -20.08 -1.98
C THR A 8 5.12 -19.55 -0.56
N VAL A 9 3.91 -19.02 -0.29
CA VAL A 9 3.41 -18.71 1.06
C VAL A 9 2.48 -19.82 1.52
N ALA A 10 2.33 -19.98 2.83
CA ALA A 10 1.36 -20.92 3.38
C ALA A 10 -0.08 -20.50 3.05
N GLU A 11 -1.04 -21.43 3.14
CA GLU A 11 -2.46 -21.10 3.07
C GLU A 11 -2.97 -20.62 4.44
N PRO A 12 -3.95 -19.69 4.49
CA PRO A 12 -4.55 -19.26 5.73
C PRO A 12 -5.33 -20.40 6.41
N PRO A 13 -5.32 -20.47 7.75
CA PRO A 13 -6.12 -21.46 8.46
C PRO A 13 -7.62 -21.23 8.22
N ALA A 14 -8.40 -22.31 8.25
CA ALA A 14 -9.87 -22.26 8.20
C ALA A 14 -10.51 -21.75 9.52
N ALA A 15 -9.70 -21.29 10.48
CA ALA A 15 -10.15 -20.83 11.78
C ALA A 15 -11.06 -19.60 11.68
N ARG A 16 -12.16 -19.62 12.43
CA ARG A 16 -13.04 -18.46 12.61
C ARG A 16 -12.38 -17.42 13.51
N LEU A 17 -12.89 -16.19 13.46
CA LEU A 17 -12.53 -15.17 14.46
C LEU A 17 -12.92 -15.68 15.87
N PRO A 18 -12.07 -15.47 16.89
CA PRO A 18 -12.31 -15.98 18.24
C PRO A 18 -13.45 -15.21 18.92
N ASP A 19 -14.08 -15.84 19.92
CA ASP A 19 -15.10 -15.17 20.72
C ASP A 19 -14.48 -14.02 21.52
N GLY A 20 -15.24 -12.92 21.66
CA GLY A 20 -14.75 -11.67 22.21
C GLY A 20 -14.03 -10.75 21.20
N PHE A 21 -13.60 -11.27 20.05
CA PHE A 21 -13.08 -10.42 18.97
C PHE A 21 -14.14 -9.43 18.52
N ALA A 22 -13.77 -8.16 18.34
CA ALA A 22 -14.72 -7.12 17.96
C ALA A 22 -14.26 -6.40 16.70
N VAL A 23 -15.22 -5.96 15.90
CA VAL A 23 -15.00 -5.11 14.73
C VAL A 23 -15.87 -3.87 14.81
N ARG A 24 -15.38 -2.78 14.22
CA ARG A 24 -16.10 -1.52 14.11
C ARG A 24 -16.16 -1.07 12.67
N LEU A 25 -17.31 -0.60 12.22
CA LEU A 25 -17.44 -0.07 10.86
C LEU A 25 -16.45 1.09 10.66
N ASP A 26 -15.83 1.14 9.48
CA ASP A 26 -15.02 2.28 9.05
C ASP A 26 -15.90 3.55 9.13
N PRO A 27 -15.43 4.66 9.70
CA PRO A 27 -16.17 5.92 9.76
C PRO A 27 -16.66 6.46 8.40
N ARG A 28 -16.13 5.95 7.28
CA ARG A 28 -16.52 6.27 5.91
C ARG A 28 -17.57 5.30 5.35
N THR A 29 -17.82 4.18 6.03
CA THR A 29 -18.94 3.28 5.72
C THR A 29 -20.25 4.01 6.07
N ARG A 30 -21.17 4.05 5.11
CA ARG A 30 -22.47 4.73 5.23
C ARG A 30 -23.58 3.69 5.23
N ARG A 31 -24.46 3.78 6.22
CA ARG A 31 -25.75 3.07 6.23
C ARG A 31 -26.69 3.69 5.19
N ARG A 32 -27.41 2.84 4.49
CA ARG A 32 -28.39 3.18 3.46
C ARG A 32 -29.67 2.38 3.68
N ASP A 33 -30.76 2.85 3.08
CA ASP A 33 -32.04 2.13 3.05
C ASP A 33 -32.51 1.72 4.46
N GLY A 34 -32.51 2.64 5.42
CA GLY A 34 -32.87 2.36 6.82
C GLY A 34 -31.91 1.37 7.53
N GLY A 35 -30.66 1.27 7.08
CA GLY A 35 -29.65 0.38 7.66
C GLY A 35 -29.63 -1.03 7.07
N THR A 36 -30.37 -1.29 5.99
CA THR A 36 -30.37 -2.59 5.29
C THR A 36 -29.22 -2.72 4.29
N ALA A 37 -28.49 -1.64 3.99
CA ALA A 37 -27.30 -1.68 3.16
C ALA A 37 -26.16 -0.82 3.73
N LEU A 38 -24.93 -1.28 3.49
CA LEU A 38 -23.69 -0.60 3.82
C LEU A 38 -22.95 -0.24 2.52
N LEU A 39 -22.59 1.03 2.37
CA LEU A 39 -21.80 1.54 1.25
C LEU A 39 -20.47 2.07 1.78
N GLY A 40 -19.35 1.49 1.37
CA GLY A 40 -18.03 1.89 1.88
C GLY A 40 -16.89 1.00 1.37
N GLY A 41 -15.74 1.09 2.03
CA GLY A 41 -14.55 0.29 1.75
C GLY A 41 -13.72 0.73 0.55
N SER A 42 -12.57 0.07 0.40
CA SER A 42 -11.65 0.23 -0.73
C SER A 42 -11.28 -1.15 -1.29
N PRO A 43 -11.75 -1.51 -2.50
CA PRO A 43 -12.57 -0.70 -3.40
C PRO A 43 -13.97 -0.48 -2.82
N LEU A 44 -14.69 0.53 -3.34
CA LEU A 44 -16.04 0.84 -2.88
C LEU A 44 -16.99 -0.34 -3.14
N ARG A 45 -17.67 -0.81 -2.09
CA ARG A 45 -18.63 -1.92 -2.12
C ARG A 45 -19.96 -1.49 -1.54
N LEU A 46 -21.03 -2.05 -2.12
CA LEU A 46 -22.36 -2.05 -1.53
C LEU A 46 -22.66 -3.45 -1.00
N VAL A 47 -22.80 -3.60 0.30
CA VAL A 47 -23.17 -4.86 0.96
C VAL A 47 -24.56 -4.72 1.52
N ARG A 48 -25.45 -5.66 1.18
CA ARG A 48 -26.80 -5.72 1.76
C ARG A 48 -26.80 -6.64 2.96
N LEU A 49 -27.41 -6.18 4.04
CA LEU A 49 -27.53 -6.93 5.28
C LEU A 49 -28.89 -7.63 5.31
N LEU A 50 -28.89 -8.91 5.64
CA LEU A 50 -30.10 -9.63 6.02
C LEU A 50 -30.67 -9.02 7.32
N PRO A 51 -31.99 -9.11 7.58
CA PRO A 51 -32.61 -8.58 8.80
C PRO A 51 -31.85 -8.98 10.07
N ARG A 52 -31.58 -10.28 10.24
CA ARG A 52 -30.82 -10.82 11.37
C ARG A 52 -29.41 -10.21 11.51
N ALA A 53 -28.72 -9.91 10.40
CA ALA A 53 -27.40 -9.31 10.44
C ALA A 53 -27.41 -7.84 10.90
N ARG A 54 -28.55 -7.15 10.79
CA ARG A 54 -28.70 -5.77 11.27
C ARG A 54 -28.76 -5.71 12.78
N GLU A 55 -29.47 -6.66 13.40
CA GLU A 55 -29.62 -6.76 14.85
C GLU A 55 -28.29 -7.08 15.56
N LEU A 56 -27.39 -7.80 14.86
CA LEU A 56 -26.05 -8.12 15.37
C LEU A 56 -25.12 -6.89 15.44
N LEU A 57 -25.37 -5.87 14.62
CA LEU A 57 -24.61 -4.61 14.62
C LEU A 57 -25.24 -3.62 15.59
N ARG A 58 -24.71 -3.54 16.81
CA ARG A 58 -25.15 -2.56 17.82
C ARG A 58 -24.40 -1.25 17.63
N GLY A 59 -25.10 -0.23 17.14
CA GLY A 59 -24.43 0.95 16.58
C GLY A 59 -23.52 0.51 15.44
N ASP A 60 -22.25 0.92 15.46
CA ASP A 60 -21.27 0.53 14.45
C ASP A 60 -20.30 -0.56 14.90
N ARG A 61 -20.62 -1.29 15.98
CA ARG A 61 -19.78 -2.33 16.56
C ARG A 61 -20.44 -3.71 16.49
N LEU A 62 -19.64 -4.72 16.20
CA LEU A 62 -20.02 -6.13 16.23
C LEU A 62 -19.00 -6.89 17.09
N VAL A 63 -19.48 -7.67 18.05
CA VAL A 63 -18.66 -8.56 18.89
C VAL A 63 -18.96 -9.99 18.48
N VAL A 64 -17.91 -10.77 18.25
CA VAL A 64 -17.98 -12.18 17.92
C VAL A 64 -18.35 -12.97 19.18
N ARG A 65 -19.42 -13.77 19.09
CA ARG A 65 -19.93 -14.62 20.17
C ARG A 65 -20.23 -16.04 19.71
N ASP A 66 -20.32 -16.24 18.40
CA ASP A 66 -20.74 -17.48 17.76
C ASP A 66 -20.26 -17.50 16.29
N ALA A 67 -20.51 -18.62 15.60
CA ALA A 67 -20.12 -18.76 14.20
C ALA A 67 -20.78 -17.73 13.24
N PRO A 68 -22.09 -17.41 13.34
CA PRO A 68 -22.71 -16.36 12.52
C PRO A 68 -22.07 -14.97 12.69
N THR A 69 -21.83 -14.53 13.92
CA THR A 69 -21.19 -13.23 14.21
C THR A 69 -19.74 -13.21 13.73
N ALA A 70 -18.99 -14.32 13.90
CA ALA A 70 -17.65 -14.48 13.35
C ALA A 70 -17.63 -14.36 11.82
N ALA A 71 -18.58 -15.01 11.14
CA ALA A 71 -18.69 -14.97 9.68
C ALA A 71 -19.07 -13.56 9.18
N LEU A 72 -19.99 -12.87 9.86
CA LEU A 72 -20.34 -11.50 9.52
C LEU A 72 -19.16 -10.54 9.74
N ALA A 73 -18.46 -10.64 10.87
CA ALA A 73 -17.27 -9.84 11.16
C ALA A 73 -16.19 -10.06 10.09
N ALA A 74 -15.87 -11.31 9.78
CA ALA A 74 -14.93 -11.68 8.73
C ALA A 74 -15.30 -11.04 7.36
N ARG A 75 -16.57 -11.12 6.96
CA ARG A 75 -17.05 -10.50 5.71
C ARG A 75 -16.93 -8.97 5.71
N LEU A 76 -17.18 -8.31 6.83
CA LEU A 76 -17.04 -6.86 6.94
C LEU A 76 -15.56 -6.44 6.84
N LEU A 77 -14.64 -7.20 7.43
CA LEU A 77 -13.19 -6.97 7.30
C LEU A 77 -12.72 -7.21 5.86
N ASP A 78 -13.11 -8.33 5.25
CA ASP A 78 -12.73 -8.70 3.88
C ASP A 78 -13.30 -7.75 2.83
N ALA A 79 -14.44 -7.12 3.12
CA ALA A 79 -15.04 -6.07 2.29
C ALA A 79 -14.39 -4.68 2.51
N GLY A 80 -13.51 -4.53 3.50
CA GLY A 80 -12.94 -3.24 3.90
C GLY A 80 -13.99 -2.28 4.50
N LEU A 81 -15.13 -2.80 4.98
CA LEU A 81 -16.20 -2.00 5.58
C LEU A 81 -15.99 -1.76 7.07
N ALA A 82 -15.10 -2.53 7.70
CA ALA A 82 -14.80 -2.49 9.12
C ALA A 82 -13.31 -2.69 9.41
N HIS A 83 -12.92 -2.27 10.61
CA HIS A 83 -11.60 -2.51 11.20
C HIS A 83 -11.73 -3.33 12.49
N PRO A 84 -10.68 -4.07 12.89
CA PRO A 84 -10.64 -4.71 14.18
C PRO A 84 -10.73 -3.64 15.27
N ASP A 85 -11.45 -3.94 16.34
CA ASP A 85 -11.60 -3.07 17.48
C ASP A 85 -10.52 -3.40 18.52
N LEU A 86 -9.40 -2.65 18.49
CA LEU A 86 -8.13 -2.99 19.14
C LEU A 86 -8.10 -2.74 20.67
N HIS A 87 -9.04 -3.33 21.41
CA HIS A 87 -9.16 -3.16 22.87
C HIS A 87 -8.73 -4.37 23.70
N GLY A 88 -8.30 -5.47 23.07
CA GLY A 88 -7.78 -6.65 23.76
C GLY A 88 -6.30 -6.53 24.16
N PRO A 89 -5.78 -7.46 25.00
CA PRO A 89 -4.36 -7.54 25.26
C PRO A 89 -3.57 -7.83 23.97
N PRO A 90 -2.32 -7.36 23.84
CA PRO A 90 -1.41 -7.84 22.80
C PRO A 90 -1.32 -9.37 22.81
N ALA A 91 -1.28 -9.99 21.63
CA ALA A 91 -1.24 -11.44 21.50
C ALA A 91 0.05 -11.91 20.82
N GLY A 92 0.69 -12.91 21.43
CA GLY A 92 1.80 -13.65 20.85
C GLY A 92 3.20 -13.11 21.18
N ARG A 93 4.19 -14.00 21.12
CA ARG A 93 5.62 -13.70 21.30
C ARG A 93 6.20 -13.14 20.00
N LEU A 94 7.09 -12.16 20.15
CA LEU A 94 7.70 -11.41 19.05
C LEU A 94 9.22 -11.65 19.01
N THR A 95 9.78 -11.73 17.81
CA THR A 95 11.22 -11.54 17.54
C THR A 95 11.36 -10.36 16.57
N VAL A 96 12.30 -9.46 16.82
CA VAL A 96 12.63 -8.38 15.88
C VAL A 96 13.81 -8.79 15.01
N VAL A 97 13.68 -8.66 13.71
CA VAL A 97 14.74 -8.90 12.72
C VAL A 97 15.15 -7.57 12.09
N VAL A 98 16.45 -7.26 12.17
CA VAL A 98 17.02 -6.00 11.69
C VAL A 98 18.08 -6.26 10.63
N PRO A 99 17.78 -6.09 9.32
CA PRO A 99 18.81 -6.08 8.30
C PRO A 99 19.66 -4.79 8.40
N VAL A 100 20.97 -4.95 8.37
CA VAL A 100 21.92 -3.82 8.42
C VAL A 100 23.05 -4.02 7.42
N LYS A 101 23.50 -2.91 6.83
CA LYS A 101 24.72 -2.84 6.02
C LYS A 101 25.34 -1.46 6.15
N ASP A 102 26.58 -1.39 6.62
CA ASP A 102 27.40 -0.16 6.71
C ASP A 102 26.73 0.97 7.53
N ARG A 103 25.96 0.64 8.56
CA ARG A 103 25.15 1.60 9.35
C ARG A 103 25.09 1.33 10.86
N PRO A 104 26.23 1.21 11.56
CA PRO A 104 26.24 0.95 13.00
C PRO A 104 25.54 2.05 13.82
N VAL A 105 25.70 3.34 13.45
CA VAL A 105 25.08 4.46 14.19
C VAL A 105 23.55 4.46 14.10
N ALA A 106 23.00 4.16 12.92
CA ALA A 106 21.55 4.06 12.77
C ALA A 106 21.01 2.82 13.51
N LEU A 107 21.73 1.70 13.45
CA LEU A 107 21.43 0.49 14.20
C LEU A 107 21.38 0.76 15.71
N ASP A 108 22.38 1.45 16.27
CA ASP A 108 22.41 1.81 17.68
C ASP A 108 21.15 2.57 18.10
N ARG A 109 20.77 3.59 17.33
CA ARG A 109 19.56 4.38 17.58
C ARG A 109 18.28 3.53 17.52
N LEU A 110 18.18 2.60 16.58
CA LEU A 110 17.05 1.67 16.49
C LEU A 110 16.99 0.76 17.72
N LEU A 111 18.11 0.12 18.08
CA LEU A 111 18.18 -0.81 19.20
C LEU A 111 17.90 -0.10 20.53
N ALA A 112 18.45 1.09 20.73
CA ALA A 112 18.14 1.94 21.89
C ALA A 112 16.64 2.23 22.00
N ALA A 113 15.98 2.56 20.88
CA ALA A 113 14.53 2.81 20.87
C ALA A 113 13.70 1.56 21.22
N LEU A 114 14.13 0.37 20.77
CA LEU A 114 13.50 -0.90 21.14
C LEU A 114 13.67 -1.21 22.63
N ARG A 115 14.87 -0.95 23.17
CA ARG A 115 15.20 -1.19 24.58
C ARG A 115 14.52 -0.20 25.54
N ALA A 116 14.28 1.04 25.08
CA ALA A 116 13.60 2.07 25.87
C ALA A 116 12.07 1.88 25.99
N ASP A 117 11.45 1.13 25.08
CA ASP A 117 10.01 0.84 25.13
C ASP A 117 9.75 -0.40 26.00
N PRO A 118 9.01 -0.31 27.13
CA PRO A 118 8.75 -1.44 28.01
C PRO A 118 8.14 -2.66 27.30
N ALA A 119 7.36 -2.45 26.25
CA ALA A 119 6.72 -3.53 25.51
C ALA A 119 7.70 -4.32 24.61
N THR A 120 8.86 -3.73 24.28
CA THR A 120 9.88 -4.36 23.43
C THR A 120 11.25 -4.49 24.09
N ALA A 121 11.42 -4.01 25.33
CA ALA A 121 12.71 -3.98 26.02
C ALA A 121 13.38 -5.36 26.18
N ALA A 122 12.57 -6.40 26.37
CA ALA A 122 13.01 -7.79 26.55
C ALA A 122 12.74 -8.67 25.31
N VAL A 123 12.33 -8.09 24.19
CA VAL A 123 12.05 -8.86 22.97
C VAL A 123 13.36 -9.32 22.33
N PRO A 124 13.49 -10.61 21.93
CA PRO A 124 14.66 -11.08 21.18
C PRO A 124 14.87 -10.27 19.90
N VAL A 125 16.11 -9.83 19.67
CA VAL A 125 16.51 -9.09 18.47
C VAL A 125 17.58 -9.87 17.71
N VAL A 126 17.34 -10.10 16.42
CA VAL A 126 18.28 -10.71 15.47
C VAL A 126 18.71 -9.64 14.47
N VAL A 127 19.93 -9.15 14.61
CA VAL A 127 20.60 -8.28 13.66
C VAL A 127 21.23 -9.13 12.58
N VAL A 128 20.92 -8.84 11.31
CA VAL A 128 21.51 -9.53 10.17
C VAL A 128 22.40 -8.57 9.41
N ASP A 129 23.71 -8.71 9.60
CA ASP A 129 24.74 -7.95 8.91
C ASP A 129 24.94 -8.49 7.49
N ASP A 130 24.50 -7.73 6.49
CA ASP A 130 24.57 -8.09 5.08
C ASP A 130 25.93 -7.74 4.44
N GLY A 131 27.01 -8.14 5.12
CA GLY A 131 28.37 -7.96 4.65
C GLY A 131 28.86 -6.52 4.75
N SER A 132 28.68 -5.87 5.90
CA SER A 132 29.26 -4.55 6.18
C SER A 132 30.79 -4.58 6.09
N ALA A 133 31.37 -3.45 5.65
CA ALA A 133 32.81 -3.26 5.55
C ALA A 133 33.51 -3.37 6.91
N ASP A 134 32.88 -2.84 7.96
CA ASP A 134 33.30 -2.99 9.36
C ASP A 134 32.31 -3.89 10.14
N PRO A 135 32.52 -5.23 10.15
CA PRO A 135 31.74 -6.15 10.97
C PRO A 135 31.84 -5.89 12.48
N ALA A 136 33.00 -5.41 12.93
CA ALA A 136 33.29 -5.28 14.35
C ALA A 136 32.42 -4.19 14.96
N ALA A 137 32.25 -3.06 14.26
CA ALA A 137 31.34 -2.00 14.68
C ALA A 137 29.88 -2.47 14.80
N VAL A 138 29.39 -3.26 13.83
CA VAL A 138 28.02 -3.81 13.89
C VAL A 138 27.86 -4.77 15.07
N THR A 139 28.85 -5.65 15.27
CA THR A 139 28.84 -6.64 16.36
C THR A 139 28.89 -5.98 17.73
N ALA A 140 29.77 -4.99 17.91
CA ALA A 140 29.88 -4.21 19.14
C ALA A 140 28.57 -3.47 19.43
N THR A 141 27.98 -2.82 18.42
CA THR A 141 26.69 -2.13 18.57
C THR A 141 25.60 -3.10 19.03
N ALA A 142 25.47 -4.26 18.37
CA ALA A 142 24.46 -5.24 18.75
C ALA A 142 24.67 -5.81 20.16
N ALA A 143 25.92 -6.05 20.57
CA ALA A 143 26.26 -6.55 21.89
C ALA A 143 25.87 -5.56 23.01
N CYS A 144 26.06 -4.25 22.80
CA CYS A 144 25.62 -3.21 23.75
C CYS A 144 24.12 -3.26 24.06
N HIS A 145 23.33 -3.82 23.14
CA HIS A 145 21.88 -3.93 23.24
C HIS A 145 21.42 -5.38 23.30
N ASP A 146 22.24 -6.33 23.75
CA ASP A 146 21.88 -7.75 23.91
C ASP A 146 21.17 -8.37 22.66
N ALA A 147 21.69 -8.05 21.47
CA ALA A 147 21.12 -8.51 20.21
C ALA A 147 22.00 -9.59 19.56
N GLN A 148 21.37 -10.64 19.03
CA GLN A 148 22.06 -11.70 18.29
C GLN A 148 22.48 -11.18 16.91
N VAL A 149 23.72 -11.46 16.50
CA VAL A 149 24.22 -11.07 15.17
C VAL A 149 24.39 -12.27 14.26
N LEU A 150 23.87 -12.17 13.04
CA LEU A 150 24.09 -13.11 11.95
C LEU A 150 24.76 -12.38 10.80
N ARG A 151 25.95 -12.83 10.35
CA ARG A 151 26.69 -12.16 9.27
C ARG A 151 26.72 -12.92 7.94
N HIS A 152 26.46 -12.23 6.83
CA HIS A 152 26.77 -12.72 5.49
C HIS A 152 28.22 -12.35 5.15
N ALA A 153 28.95 -13.28 4.52
CA ALA A 153 30.30 -13.01 4.06
C ALA A 153 30.35 -11.88 3.01
N THR A 154 29.33 -11.84 2.13
CA THR A 154 29.15 -10.81 1.10
C THR A 154 27.70 -10.36 1.07
N SER A 155 27.46 -9.13 0.58
CA SER A 155 26.11 -8.55 0.55
C SER A 155 25.18 -9.31 -0.39
N ARG A 156 24.11 -9.88 0.19
CA ARG A 156 23.06 -10.63 -0.49
C ARG A 156 21.75 -9.85 -0.62
N GLY A 157 21.70 -8.63 -0.11
CA GLY A 157 20.55 -7.74 -0.21
C GLY A 157 19.54 -7.91 0.92
N PRO A 158 18.63 -6.95 1.09
CA PRO A 158 17.74 -6.87 2.25
C PRO A 158 16.76 -8.05 2.33
N ALA A 159 16.26 -8.55 1.19
CA ALA A 159 15.41 -9.74 1.16
C ALA A 159 16.09 -10.98 1.78
N ALA A 160 17.34 -11.25 1.39
CA ALA A 160 18.12 -12.37 1.92
C ALA A 160 18.45 -12.19 3.41
N ALA A 161 18.78 -10.96 3.82
CA ALA A 161 19.03 -10.64 5.22
C ALA A 161 17.78 -10.87 6.08
N ARG A 162 16.61 -10.37 5.64
CA ARG A 162 15.32 -10.62 6.33
C ARG A 162 14.98 -12.10 6.40
N ASN A 163 15.14 -12.85 5.31
CA ASN A 163 14.89 -14.29 5.29
C ASN A 163 15.82 -15.07 6.24
N ARG A 164 17.08 -14.65 6.37
CA ARG A 164 18.01 -15.27 7.30
C ARG A 164 17.60 -15.02 8.76
N GLY A 165 17.19 -13.80 9.09
CA GLY A 165 16.64 -13.50 10.41
C GLY A 165 15.33 -14.23 10.68
N LEU A 166 14.45 -14.34 9.67
CA LEU A 166 13.19 -15.10 9.76
C LEU A 166 13.44 -16.57 10.12
N ARG A 167 14.45 -17.21 9.51
CA ARG A 167 14.82 -18.59 9.83
C ARG A 167 15.41 -18.76 11.23
N ALA A 168 16.04 -17.73 11.77
CA ALA A 168 16.60 -17.75 13.13
C ALA A 168 15.55 -17.43 14.22
N ALA A 169 14.48 -16.72 13.86
CA ALA A 169 13.43 -16.34 14.80
C ALA A 169 12.68 -17.58 15.34
N THR A 170 12.52 -17.65 16.66
CA THR A 170 11.91 -18.81 17.36
C THR A 170 10.46 -18.57 17.80
N THR A 171 9.98 -17.33 17.72
CA THR A 171 8.64 -16.92 18.15
C THR A 171 7.60 -17.06 17.03
N GLU A 172 6.31 -17.06 17.39
CA GLU A 172 5.21 -17.12 16.39
C GLU A 172 5.07 -15.85 15.53
N LEU A 173 5.51 -14.69 16.04
CA LEU A 173 5.48 -13.42 15.33
C LEU A 173 6.89 -12.89 15.10
N VAL A 174 7.10 -12.28 13.94
CA VAL A 174 8.35 -11.62 13.56
C VAL A 174 8.05 -10.20 13.11
N ALA A 175 8.76 -9.22 13.67
CA ALA A 175 8.78 -7.87 13.14
C ALA A 175 10.07 -7.64 12.35
N PHE A 176 9.97 -7.07 11.16
CA PHE A 176 11.12 -6.56 10.42
C PHE A 176 11.20 -5.06 10.62
N LEU A 177 12.38 -4.56 10.99
CA LEU A 177 12.67 -3.13 11.10
C LEU A 177 13.98 -2.83 10.37
N ASP A 178 13.97 -1.89 9.44
CA ASP A 178 15.21 -1.44 8.81
C ASP A 178 16.09 -0.71 9.82
N SER A 179 17.42 -0.87 9.71
CA SER A 179 18.40 -0.27 10.63
C SER A 179 18.32 1.26 10.72
N ASP A 180 17.67 1.94 9.78
CA ASP A 180 17.44 3.39 9.76
C ASP A 180 16.03 3.81 10.22
N CYS A 181 15.28 2.88 10.81
CA CYS A 181 14.02 3.15 11.50
C CYS A 181 14.20 3.47 13.00
N VAL A 182 13.25 4.19 13.56
CA VAL A 182 13.12 4.48 14.99
C VAL A 182 11.64 4.31 15.38
N PRO A 183 11.25 3.19 15.98
CA PRO A 183 9.88 3.00 16.43
C PRO A 183 9.51 4.01 17.52
N ARG A 184 8.26 4.49 17.51
CA ARG A 184 7.76 5.34 18.60
C ARG A 184 7.37 4.49 19.82
N PRO A 185 7.40 5.06 21.04
CA PRO A 185 6.91 4.35 22.22
C PRO A 185 5.48 3.82 22.03
N GLY A 186 5.26 2.56 22.39
CA GLY A 186 3.99 1.87 22.28
C GLY A 186 3.64 1.38 20.88
N TRP A 187 4.55 1.41 19.91
CA TRP A 187 4.28 1.03 18.51
C TRP A 187 3.83 -0.43 18.34
N ALA A 188 4.40 -1.36 19.13
CA ALA A 188 4.20 -2.80 18.94
C ALA A 188 2.79 -3.25 19.39
N ALA A 189 2.27 -2.68 20.48
CA ALA A 189 1.00 -3.07 21.08
C ALA A 189 -0.19 -3.05 20.09
N PRO A 190 -0.47 -1.97 19.34
CA PRO A 190 -1.56 -1.97 18.36
C PRO A 190 -1.35 -3.01 17.25
N LEU A 191 -0.11 -3.27 16.80
CA LEU A 191 0.19 -4.29 15.79
C LEU A 191 -0.10 -5.70 16.32
N LEU A 192 0.38 -6.01 17.53
CA LEU A 192 0.17 -7.30 18.20
C LEU A 192 -1.32 -7.60 18.46
N ARG A 193 -2.15 -6.58 18.70
CA ARG A 193 -3.60 -6.76 18.85
C ARG A 193 -4.29 -7.23 17.57
N HIS A 194 -3.76 -6.90 16.39
CA HIS A 194 -4.30 -7.44 15.13
C HIS A 194 -4.10 -8.96 15.04
N CYS A 195 -3.07 -9.51 15.68
CA CYS A 195 -2.72 -10.94 15.61
C CYS A 195 -3.75 -11.88 16.27
N ALA A 196 -4.73 -11.32 16.99
CA ALA A 196 -5.91 -12.05 17.44
C ALA A 196 -6.78 -12.57 16.27
N ASP A 197 -6.65 -11.97 15.07
CA ASP A 197 -7.23 -12.54 13.84
C ASP A 197 -6.32 -13.68 13.32
N PRO A 198 -6.77 -14.95 13.33
CA PRO A 198 -5.96 -16.07 12.85
C PRO A 198 -5.68 -15.99 11.35
N ARG A 199 -6.46 -15.23 10.58
CA ARG A 199 -6.24 -15.01 9.14
C ARG A 199 -5.41 -13.75 8.83
N LEU A 200 -4.89 -13.06 9.84
CA LEU A 200 -3.90 -12.01 9.63
C LEU A 200 -2.52 -12.63 9.39
N ALA A 201 -1.93 -12.36 8.22
CA ALA A 201 -0.54 -12.69 7.95
C ALA A 201 0.40 -11.55 8.35
N LEU A 202 0.01 -10.29 8.09
CA LEU A 202 0.91 -9.15 8.17
C LEU A 202 0.16 -7.86 8.50
N VAL A 203 0.75 -7.04 9.37
CA VAL A 203 0.30 -5.67 9.65
C VAL A 203 1.50 -4.73 9.68
N ALA A 204 1.38 -3.57 9.05
CA ALA A 204 2.45 -2.56 9.06
C ALA A 204 2.00 -1.28 9.79
N PRO A 205 2.90 -0.64 10.56
CA PRO A 205 2.71 0.68 11.13
C PRO A 205 2.77 1.76 10.05
N ARG A 206 2.43 2.99 10.41
CA ARG A 206 2.71 4.18 9.61
C ARG A 206 4.20 4.51 9.64
N ILE A 207 4.81 4.60 8.46
CA ILE A 207 6.15 5.18 8.35
C ILE A 207 6.03 6.70 8.33
N THR A 208 6.79 7.36 9.21
CA THR A 208 6.89 8.82 9.30
C THR A 208 8.34 9.24 9.08
N ALA A 209 8.59 10.50 8.72
CA ALA A 209 9.98 10.97 8.62
C ALA A 209 10.61 11.09 10.02
N LEU A 210 11.86 10.64 10.15
CA LEU A 210 12.68 10.90 11.32
C LEU A 210 13.02 12.40 11.40
N PRO A 211 12.63 13.11 12.48
CA PRO A 211 12.97 14.51 12.64
C PRO A 211 14.49 14.70 12.61
N ARG A 212 14.94 15.71 11.87
CA ARG A 212 16.36 16.07 11.76
C ARG A 212 16.52 17.58 11.91
N PRO A 213 17.65 18.06 12.45
CA PRO A 213 17.99 19.47 12.36
C PRO A 213 18.04 19.89 10.89
N GLU A 214 17.47 21.04 10.55
CA GLU A 214 17.59 21.58 9.18
C GLU A 214 19.08 21.75 8.85
N ARG A 215 19.53 21.16 7.74
CA ARG A 215 20.89 21.39 7.22
C ARG A 215 20.92 22.75 6.54
N PRO A 216 21.67 23.76 7.03
CA PRO A 216 21.71 25.06 6.40
C PRO A 216 22.27 24.94 4.99
N SER A 217 21.65 25.63 4.03
CA SER A 217 22.25 25.89 2.73
C SER A 217 23.51 26.74 2.93
N GLY A 218 24.65 26.26 2.44
CA GLY A 218 25.94 26.98 2.51
C GLY A 218 26.44 27.39 1.13
N PRO A 219 27.52 28.19 1.04
CA PRO A 219 28.07 28.70 -0.24
C PRO A 219 28.40 27.58 -1.23
N HIS A 220 28.86 26.43 -0.72
CA HIS A 220 29.22 25.26 -1.52
C HIS A 220 28.08 24.27 -1.73
N ARG A 221 26.93 24.45 -1.07
CA ARG A 221 25.73 23.58 -1.18
C ARG A 221 24.44 24.41 -1.02
N PRO A 222 24.09 25.28 -2.00
CA PRO A 222 22.96 26.20 -1.90
C PRO A 222 21.59 25.50 -1.82
N PHE A 223 21.53 24.20 -2.18
CA PHE A 223 20.32 23.38 -2.14
C PHE A 223 20.42 22.22 -1.14
N ALA A 224 21.30 22.26 -0.14
CA ALA A 224 21.29 21.22 0.89
C ALA A 224 19.93 21.16 1.61
N GLY A 225 19.37 19.95 1.78
CA GLY A 225 18.16 19.72 2.59
C GLY A 225 16.85 20.33 2.03
N TRP A 226 16.85 20.90 0.81
CA TRP A 226 15.66 21.56 0.27
C TRP A 226 14.47 20.60 0.07
N VAL A 227 14.75 19.30 -0.09
CA VAL A 227 13.75 18.23 -0.23
C VAL A 227 13.22 17.75 1.11
N ASP A 228 13.89 18.02 2.23
CA ASP A 228 13.56 17.42 3.54
C ASP A 228 12.13 17.75 3.98
N ARG A 229 11.70 19.00 3.80
CA ARG A 229 10.31 19.41 4.07
C ARG A 229 9.31 18.72 3.15
N TYR A 230 9.68 18.47 1.90
CA TYR A 230 8.84 17.72 0.96
C TYR A 230 8.74 16.25 1.37
N GLU A 231 9.85 15.58 1.65
CA GLU A 231 9.89 14.17 2.05
C GLU A 231 9.19 13.94 3.39
N THR A 232 9.32 14.87 4.33
CA THR A 232 8.58 14.87 5.61
C THR A 232 7.07 14.99 5.40
N ALA A 233 6.64 15.75 4.38
CA ALA A 233 5.24 15.95 4.08
C ALA A 233 4.64 14.83 3.21
N VAL A 234 5.44 14.24 2.31
CA VAL A 234 5.03 13.30 1.27
C VAL A 234 6.12 12.23 1.10
N SER A 235 6.27 11.38 2.11
CA SER A 235 7.17 10.22 1.98
C SER A 235 6.53 9.13 1.12
N ALA A 236 7.33 8.48 0.28
CA ALA A 236 6.87 7.31 -0.47
C ALA A 236 6.52 6.10 0.41
N LEU A 237 6.98 6.09 1.67
CA LEU A 237 6.72 5.02 2.63
C LEU A 237 5.50 5.30 3.52
N ASP A 238 4.99 6.53 3.56
CA ASP A 238 3.81 6.90 4.37
C ASP A 238 2.51 6.56 3.62
N MET A 239 1.78 5.56 4.11
CA MET A 239 0.50 5.13 3.52
C MET A 239 -0.71 5.94 4.03
N GLY A 240 -0.45 7.00 4.81
CA GLY A 240 -1.45 7.97 5.26
C GLY A 240 -1.98 7.70 6.67
N PRO A 241 -2.90 8.53 7.16
CA PRO A 241 -3.30 8.50 8.58
C PRO A 241 -4.49 7.57 8.88
N HIS A 242 -4.95 6.77 7.92
CA HIS A 242 -6.18 5.98 8.08
C HIS A 242 -5.89 4.49 7.99
N PRO A 243 -6.44 3.66 8.88
CA PRO A 243 -6.29 2.22 8.80
C PRO A 243 -6.91 1.71 7.51
N ALA A 244 -6.36 0.63 6.96
CA ALA A 244 -6.84 0.05 5.71
C ALA A 244 -6.55 -1.45 5.63
N PRO A 245 -7.41 -2.24 4.95
CA PRO A 245 -6.94 -3.49 4.36
C PRO A 245 -5.91 -3.18 3.27
N VAL A 246 -4.92 -4.05 3.09
CA VAL A 246 -3.86 -3.89 2.12
C VAL A 246 -4.06 -4.90 0.99
N LEU A 247 -4.37 -4.41 -0.20
CA LEU A 247 -4.75 -5.24 -1.35
C LEU A 247 -4.42 -4.52 -2.67
N PRO A 248 -3.99 -5.23 -3.73
CA PRO A 248 -3.81 -4.63 -5.06
C PRO A 248 -5.03 -3.83 -5.52
N GLY A 249 -4.80 -2.62 -6.03
CA GLY A 249 -5.85 -1.74 -6.56
C GLY A 249 -6.75 -1.07 -5.51
N THR A 250 -6.39 -1.13 -4.22
CA THR A 250 -7.09 -0.42 -3.14
C THR A 250 -6.34 0.83 -2.69
N ALA A 251 -6.87 1.56 -1.71
CA ALA A 251 -6.27 2.79 -1.19
C ALA A 251 -4.85 2.58 -0.63
N VAL A 252 -4.58 1.40 -0.07
CA VAL A 252 -3.25 0.96 0.36
C VAL A 252 -2.96 -0.34 -0.37
N SER A 253 -2.18 -0.26 -1.45
CA SER A 253 -1.93 -1.42 -2.33
C SER A 253 -0.80 -2.33 -1.83
N TYR A 254 0.07 -1.81 -0.99
CA TYR A 254 1.16 -2.51 -0.34
C TYR A 254 1.54 -1.77 0.94
N VAL A 255 2.42 -2.37 1.74
CA VAL A 255 3.05 -1.74 2.90
C VAL A 255 4.55 -1.97 2.85
N PRO A 256 5.38 -0.98 3.21
CA PRO A 256 6.83 -1.07 3.07
C PRO A 256 7.44 -2.02 4.11
N SER A 257 8.49 -2.74 3.72
CA SER A 257 9.23 -3.61 4.64
C SER A 257 10.18 -2.91 5.61
N ALA A 258 10.22 -1.56 5.55
CA ALA A 258 10.94 -0.72 6.52
C ALA A 258 10.48 -0.94 7.95
N ALA A 259 9.17 -1.18 8.14
CA ALA A 259 8.63 -1.71 9.38
C ALA A 259 7.38 -2.52 9.08
N LEU A 260 7.33 -3.77 9.53
CA LEU A 260 6.12 -4.60 9.51
C LEU A 260 6.18 -5.69 10.57
N LEU A 261 5.03 -6.15 11.03
CA LEU A 261 4.88 -7.31 11.89
C LEU A 261 4.14 -8.39 11.11
N ALA A 262 4.64 -9.61 11.16
CA ALA A 262 4.09 -10.74 10.43
C ALA A 262 4.02 -12.01 11.29
N ARG A 263 3.05 -12.85 10.97
CA ARG A 263 2.96 -14.21 11.48
C ARG A 263 3.99 -15.08 10.76
N ARG A 264 4.86 -15.75 11.50
CA ARG A 264 6.02 -16.47 10.95
C ARG A 264 5.62 -17.57 9.97
N ASP A 265 4.63 -18.38 10.35
CA ASP A 265 4.13 -19.51 9.54
C ASP A 265 3.49 -19.05 8.20
N ALA A 266 2.83 -17.90 8.18
CA ALA A 266 2.20 -17.33 6.99
C ALA A 266 3.23 -16.94 5.92
N LEU A 267 4.44 -16.58 6.32
CA LEU A 267 5.49 -16.11 5.40
C LEU A 267 6.09 -17.25 4.56
N GLY A 268 5.98 -18.51 4.99
CA GLY A 268 6.65 -19.63 4.31
C GLY A 268 8.16 -19.37 4.19
N ILE A 269 8.66 -19.34 2.96
CA ILE A 269 10.09 -19.04 2.70
C ILE A 269 10.45 -17.55 2.72
N GLY A 270 9.46 -16.65 2.91
CA GLY A 270 9.65 -15.23 3.12
C GLY A 270 9.69 -14.39 1.83
N PHE A 271 10.64 -13.45 1.79
CA PHE A 271 10.88 -12.52 0.69
C PHE A 271 11.57 -13.23 -0.48
N ASP A 272 11.41 -12.69 -1.68
CA ASP A 272 12.16 -13.19 -2.82
C ASP A 272 13.57 -12.59 -2.89
N GLU A 273 14.59 -13.41 -2.66
CA GLU A 273 15.99 -12.97 -2.62
C GLU A 273 16.53 -12.50 -3.99
N THR A 274 15.87 -12.85 -5.09
CA THR A 274 16.23 -12.38 -6.44
C THR A 274 15.75 -10.96 -6.72
N MET A 275 14.80 -10.45 -5.92
CA MET A 275 14.31 -9.09 -6.03
C MET A 275 15.15 -8.14 -5.17
N ARG A 276 15.78 -7.16 -5.84
CA ARG A 276 16.50 -6.06 -5.17
C ARG A 276 15.61 -4.86 -4.86
N VAL A 277 14.39 -4.86 -5.38
CA VAL A 277 13.39 -3.80 -5.26
C VAL A 277 12.01 -4.41 -5.37
N ALA A 278 11.05 -3.82 -4.66
CA ALA A 278 9.64 -4.24 -4.64
C ALA A 278 9.41 -5.67 -4.10
N GLU A 279 10.37 -6.22 -3.35
CA GLU A 279 10.25 -7.52 -2.68
C GLU A 279 9.12 -7.52 -1.62
N ASP A 280 8.85 -6.36 -1.04
CA ASP A 280 7.78 -6.12 -0.08
C ASP A 280 6.40 -6.13 -0.74
N VAL A 281 6.26 -5.43 -1.87
CA VAL A 281 5.05 -5.46 -2.70
C VAL A 281 4.76 -6.89 -3.14
N ASP A 282 5.77 -7.61 -3.61
CA ASP A 282 5.64 -9.01 -4.01
C ASP A 282 5.13 -9.90 -2.87
N LEU A 283 5.73 -9.82 -1.68
CA LEU A 283 5.31 -10.59 -0.52
C LEU A 283 3.85 -10.30 -0.13
N VAL A 284 3.49 -9.02 -0.02
CA VAL A 284 2.12 -8.62 0.31
C VAL A 284 1.12 -9.14 -0.72
N TRP A 285 1.45 -9.07 -2.01
CA TRP A 285 0.57 -9.55 -3.07
C TRP A 285 0.45 -11.07 -3.10
N ARG A 286 1.52 -11.81 -2.81
CA ARG A 286 1.45 -13.27 -2.62
C ARG A 286 0.56 -13.67 -1.45
N LEU A 287 0.73 -13.03 -0.29
CA LEU A 287 -0.09 -13.27 0.89
C LEU A 287 -1.58 -13.02 0.61
N THR A 288 -1.90 -11.89 0.00
CA THR A 288 -3.29 -11.54 -0.33
C THR A 288 -3.88 -12.45 -1.41
N ALA A 289 -3.09 -12.87 -2.40
CA ALA A 289 -3.52 -13.83 -3.42
C ALA A 289 -3.81 -15.23 -2.82
N ALA A 290 -3.07 -15.63 -1.77
CA ALA A 290 -3.31 -16.85 -1.01
C ALA A 290 -4.52 -16.74 -0.04
N GLY A 291 -5.14 -15.57 0.09
CA GLY A 291 -6.34 -15.37 0.91
C GLY A 291 -6.08 -14.94 2.35
N TRP A 292 -4.83 -14.61 2.69
CA TRP A 292 -4.50 -13.96 3.95
C TRP A 292 -4.97 -12.51 3.99
N ARG A 293 -5.20 -12.00 5.21
CA ARG A 293 -5.41 -10.58 5.45
C ARG A 293 -4.08 -9.89 5.70
N VAL A 294 -3.90 -8.76 5.04
CA VAL A 294 -2.81 -7.82 5.29
C VAL A 294 -3.42 -6.47 5.69
N ARG A 295 -2.85 -5.82 6.69
CA ARG A 295 -3.39 -4.60 7.30
C ARG A 295 -2.37 -3.49 7.38
N TYR A 296 -2.89 -2.27 7.41
CA TYR A 296 -2.15 -1.06 7.73
C TYR A 296 -2.75 -0.41 8.97
N GLU A 297 -1.93 -0.15 9.98
CA GLU A 297 -2.31 0.36 11.29
C GLU A 297 -1.55 1.67 11.62
N PRO A 298 -2.15 2.85 11.35
CA PRO A 298 -1.46 4.11 11.48
C PRO A 298 -1.39 4.67 12.91
N VAL A 299 -2.07 4.05 13.88
CA VAL A 299 -1.87 4.39 15.30
C VAL A 299 -0.45 4.01 15.73
N ALA A 300 0.06 2.88 15.23
CA ALA A 300 1.47 2.53 15.31
C ALA A 300 2.27 3.41 14.34
N ALA A 301 3.34 4.02 14.81
CA ALA A 301 4.21 4.83 13.96
C ALA A 301 5.69 4.50 14.18
N VAL A 302 6.41 4.41 13.06
CA VAL A 302 7.86 4.21 13.03
C VAL A 302 8.44 5.35 12.21
N ALA A 303 9.40 6.07 12.79
CA ALA A 303 10.12 7.11 12.09
C ALA A 303 11.22 6.49 11.23
N HIS A 304 11.46 6.99 10.03
CA HIS A 304 12.44 6.46 9.09
C HIS A 304 13.32 7.59 8.57
N GLU A 305 14.63 7.36 8.55
CA GLU A 305 15.60 8.29 8.02
C GLU A 305 15.57 8.31 6.48
N HIS A 306 15.48 9.49 5.87
CA HIS A 306 15.44 9.63 4.42
C HIS A 306 16.72 10.29 3.86
N PRO A 307 17.08 10.02 2.59
CA PRO A 307 18.13 10.76 1.92
C PRO A 307 17.84 12.26 1.92
N SER A 308 18.85 13.08 2.24
CA SER A 308 18.76 14.55 2.19
C SER A 308 19.41 15.15 0.94
N GLU A 309 20.23 14.35 0.24
CA GLU A 309 20.89 14.79 -0.99
C GLU A 309 20.01 14.54 -2.20
N THR A 310 19.77 15.58 -3.02
CA THR A 310 18.88 15.53 -4.18
C THR A 310 19.24 14.39 -5.13
N ALA A 311 20.53 14.19 -5.42
CA ALA A 311 20.98 13.14 -6.35
C ALA A 311 20.71 11.73 -5.81
N GLU A 312 20.96 11.48 -4.52
CA GLU A 312 20.63 10.20 -3.89
C GLU A 312 19.12 9.97 -3.85
N TRP A 313 18.36 10.99 -3.48
CA TRP A 313 16.89 10.95 -3.46
C TRP A 313 16.31 10.59 -4.83
N LEU A 314 16.74 11.28 -5.91
CA LEU A 314 16.27 10.98 -7.27
C LEU A 314 16.70 9.59 -7.74
N ARG A 315 17.95 9.17 -7.47
CA ARG A 315 18.41 7.81 -7.79
C ARG A 315 17.56 6.76 -7.09
N ARG A 316 17.17 6.98 -5.83
CA ARG A 316 16.28 6.09 -5.09
C ARG A 316 14.89 6.00 -5.74
N ARG A 317 14.31 7.14 -6.15
CA ARG A 317 13.01 7.17 -6.83
C ARG A 317 13.03 6.45 -8.18
N ALA A 318 14.10 6.65 -8.96
CA ALA A 318 14.31 5.92 -10.20
C ALA A 318 14.49 4.42 -9.95
N PHE A 319 15.26 4.03 -8.93
CA PHE A 319 15.43 2.63 -8.55
C PHE A 319 14.08 1.98 -8.21
N TYR A 320 13.23 2.63 -7.41
CA TYR A 320 11.87 2.15 -7.12
C TYR A 320 11.01 1.98 -8.37
N GLY A 321 11.12 2.89 -9.34
CA GLY A 321 10.42 2.80 -10.62
C GLY A 321 10.74 1.49 -11.37
N THR A 322 11.97 0.99 -11.30
CA THR A 322 12.38 -0.25 -11.99
C THR A 322 11.63 -1.49 -11.50
N GLY A 323 11.14 -1.48 -10.26
CA GLY A 323 10.43 -2.61 -9.64
C GLY A 323 9.09 -2.94 -10.31
N ALA A 324 8.45 -1.96 -10.97
CA ALA A 324 7.17 -2.18 -11.64
C ALA A 324 7.25 -3.24 -12.75
N ALA A 325 8.36 -3.35 -13.48
CA ALA A 325 8.55 -4.38 -14.50
C ALA A 325 8.68 -5.79 -13.88
N LEU A 326 9.38 -5.90 -12.74
CA LEU A 326 9.47 -7.16 -11.99
C LEU A 326 8.11 -7.60 -11.46
N LEU A 327 7.35 -6.65 -10.91
CA LEU A 327 5.99 -6.90 -10.43
C LEU A 327 5.04 -7.27 -11.57
N ALA A 328 5.15 -6.63 -12.74
CA ALA A 328 4.35 -6.97 -13.93
C ALA A 328 4.58 -8.41 -14.38
N ALA A 329 5.84 -8.86 -14.34
CA ALA A 329 6.20 -10.23 -14.71
C ALA A 329 5.58 -11.26 -13.78
N ARG A 330 5.43 -10.94 -12.48
CA ARG A 330 4.88 -11.85 -11.45
C ARG A 330 3.37 -11.78 -11.30
N HIS A 331 2.84 -10.58 -11.22
CA HIS A 331 1.46 -10.29 -10.79
C HIS A 331 0.59 -9.74 -11.92
N GLY A 332 1.13 -9.65 -13.14
CA GLY A 332 0.39 -9.26 -14.33
C GLY A 332 -0.25 -7.89 -14.20
N ALA A 333 -1.56 -7.81 -14.46
CA ALA A 333 -2.31 -6.56 -14.48
C ALA A 333 -2.49 -5.88 -13.11
N ALA A 334 -2.08 -6.50 -12.00
CA ALA A 334 -2.16 -5.90 -10.67
C ALA A 334 -1.29 -4.64 -10.53
N VAL A 335 -0.21 -4.53 -11.33
CA VAL A 335 0.70 -3.37 -11.34
C VAL A 335 0.23 -2.22 -12.24
N ALA A 336 -0.88 -2.40 -12.96
CA ALA A 336 -1.29 -1.45 -14.00
C ALA A 336 -1.35 -0.01 -13.45
N PRO A 337 -0.63 0.94 -14.06
CA PRO A 337 -0.57 2.34 -13.58
C PRO A 337 -1.90 3.07 -13.76
N VAL A 338 -2.77 2.52 -14.62
CA VAL A 338 -4.06 3.09 -14.98
C VAL A 338 -5.12 2.00 -14.91
N VAL A 339 -6.07 2.15 -13.99
CA VAL A 339 -7.25 1.29 -13.86
C VAL A 339 -8.49 2.13 -14.15
N LEU A 340 -9.14 1.89 -15.29
CA LEU A 340 -10.26 2.72 -15.76
C LEU A 340 -11.47 1.89 -16.16
N SER A 341 -12.64 2.34 -15.73
CA SER A 341 -13.91 1.87 -16.30
C SER A 341 -13.97 2.26 -17.78
N PRO A 342 -14.40 1.35 -18.68
CA PRO A 342 -14.56 1.69 -20.10
C PRO A 342 -15.43 2.92 -20.35
N TRP A 343 -16.48 3.11 -19.53
CA TRP A 343 -17.38 4.27 -19.60
C TRP A 343 -16.66 5.59 -19.26
N SER A 344 -15.84 5.58 -18.21
CA SER A 344 -15.08 6.76 -17.81
C SER A 344 -13.97 7.06 -18.80
N ALA A 345 -13.30 6.03 -19.35
CA ALA A 345 -12.30 6.21 -20.40
C ALA A 345 -12.93 6.85 -21.65
N LEU A 346 -14.05 6.32 -22.13
CA LEU A 346 -14.78 6.86 -23.28
C LEU A 346 -15.25 8.31 -23.03
N ALA A 347 -15.81 8.60 -21.85
CA ALA A 347 -16.26 9.95 -21.50
C ALA A 347 -15.09 10.96 -21.52
N TRP A 348 -13.92 10.59 -20.98
CA TRP A 348 -12.74 11.46 -21.01
C TRP A 348 -12.19 11.65 -22.42
N VAL A 349 -12.12 10.59 -23.23
CA VAL A 349 -11.69 10.71 -24.64
C VAL A 349 -12.61 11.68 -25.39
N LEU A 350 -13.92 11.48 -25.33
CA LEU A 350 -14.90 12.33 -26.01
C LEU A 350 -14.83 13.80 -25.53
N ALA A 351 -14.69 14.02 -24.22
CA ALA A 351 -14.60 15.36 -23.66
C ALA A 351 -13.31 16.11 -24.07
N LEU A 352 -12.20 15.39 -24.22
CA LEU A 352 -10.89 15.98 -24.56
C LEU A 352 -10.70 16.20 -26.06
N THR A 353 -11.20 15.30 -26.91
CA THR A 353 -10.99 15.35 -28.36
C THR A 353 -12.13 16.07 -29.10
N GLY A 354 -13.39 15.88 -28.70
CA GLY A 354 -14.56 16.23 -29.51
C GLY A 354 -15.13 17.65 -29.34
N GLY A 355 -14.44 18.58 -28.66
CA GLY A 355 -14.92 19.97 -28.53
C GLY A 355 -16.28 20.08 -27.81
N ARG A 356 -17.16 21.00 -28.25
CA ARG A 356 -18.53 21.13 -27.70
C ARG A 356 -19.40 19.87 -27.91
N PRO A 357 -19.51 19.28 -29.13
CA PRO A 357 -20.33 18.09 -29.32
C PRO A 357 -19.79 16.86 -28.55
N GLY A 358 -18.46 16.73 -28.44
CA GLY A 358 -17.83 15.67 -27.64
C GLY A 358 -18.18 15.73 -26.16
N ARG A 359 -18.34 16.94 -25.58
CA ARG A 359 -18.82 17.09 -24.20
C ARG A 359 -20.27 16.64 -24.03
N GLY A 360 -21.13 16.92 -25.02
CA GLY A 360 -22.50 16.40 -25.06
C GLY A 360 -22.54 14.87 -25.13
N ALA A 361 -21.72 14.28 -26.01
CA ALA A 361 -21.57 12.83 -26.11
C ALA A 361 -21.04 12.20 -24.81
N ALA A 362 -20.05 12.84 -24.16
CA ALA A 362 -19.55 12.40 -22.86
C ALA A 362 -20.65 12.42 -21.78
N ALA A 363 -21.47 13.47 -21.74
CA ALA A 363 -22.63 13.54 -20.83
C ALA A 363 -23.63 12.40 -21.11
N GLY A 364 -23.92 12.11 -22.38
CA GLY A 364 -24.75 10.98 -22.79
C GLY A 364 -24.20 9.63 -22.32
N VAL A 365 -22.90 9.39 -22.49
CA VAL A 365 -22.20 8.18 -22.00
C VAL A 365 -22.35 8.03 -20.49
N LEU A 366 -22.20 9.12 -19.73
CA LEU A 366 -22.35 9.11 -18.27
C LEU A 366 -23.81 8.92 -17.83
N ALA A 367 -24.79 9.45 -18.58
CA ALA A 367 -26.20 9.23 -18.32
C ALA A 367 -26.59 7.75 -18.54
N VAL A 368 -26.10 7.13 -19.62
CA VAL A 368 -26.30 5.68 -19.87
C VAL A 368 -25.65 4.83 -18.77
N ALA A 369 -24.40 5.16 -18.38
CA ALA A 369 -23.72 4.48 -17.29
C ALA A 369 -24.49 4.60 -15.96
N THR A 370 -25.07 5.78 -15.70
CA THR A 370 -25.92 6.05 -14.53
C THR A 370 -27.17 5.20 -14.54
N GLY A 371 -27.92 5.16 -15.65
CA GLY A 371 -29.11 4.32 -15.77
C GLY A 371 -28.81 2.83 -15.60
N ARG A 372 -27.71 2.34 -16.19
CA ARG A 372 -27.28 0.94 -16.02
C ARG A 372 -26.88 0.62 -14.59
N LEU A 373 -26.15 1.51 -13.92
CA LEU A 373 -25.78 1.32 -12.51
C LEU A 373 -27.02 1.38 -11.61
N ALA A 374 -27.93 2.32 -11.83
CA ALA A 374 -29.16 2.44 -11.04
C ALA A 374 -30.00 1.16 -11.10
N ARG A 375 -30.16 0.55 -12.29
CA ARG A 375 -30.85 -0.74 -12.43
C ARG A 375 -30.15 -1.87 -11.68
N ARG A 376 -28.81 -1.89 -11.65
CA ARG A 376 -28.04 -2.87 -10.85
C ARG A 376 -28.14 -2.63 -9.34
N LEU A 377 -28.34 -1.39 -8.92
CA LEU A 377 -28.49 -1.00 -7.52
C LEU A 377 -29.94 -1.11 -7.02
N ALA A 378 -30.93 -1.16 -7.91
CA ALA A 378 -32.32 -1.38 -7.54
C ALA A 378 -32.53 -2.76 -6.90
N ARG A 379 -33.47 -2.84 -5.96
CA ARG A 379 -34.03 -4.11 -5.51
C ARG A 379 -35.18 -4.53 -6.43
N PRO A 380 -35.52 -5.83 -6.50
CA PRO A 380 -36.76 -6.26 -7.11
C PRO A 380 -37.94 -5.47 -6.51
N GLY A 381 -38.74 -4.80 -7.34
CA GLY A 381 -39.90 -4.01 -6.91
C GLY A 381 -39.62 -2.55 -6.48
N GLU A 382 -38.36 -2.12 -6.35
CA GLU A 382 -38.02 -0.73 -5.97
C GLU A 382 -37.62 0.14 -7.18
N ARG A 383 -37.88 1.45 -7.09
CA ARG A 383 -37.45 2.40 -8.12
C ARG A 383 -35.91 2.50 -8.15
N PRO A 384 -35.29 2.55 -9.34
CA PRO A 384 -33.83 2.69 -9.46
C PRO A 384 -33.31 3.97 -8.78
N PRO A 385 -32.29 3.88 -7.89
CA PRO A 385 -31.78 5.05 -7.17
C PRO A 385 -30.84 5.88 -8.08
N LEU A 386 -31.42 6.62 -9.02
CA LEU A 386 -30.70 7.39 -10.04
C LEU A 386 -29.73 8.42 -9.43
N ALA A 387 -30.12 9.13 -8.37
CA ALA A 387 -29.27 10.13 -7.71
C ALA A 387 -27.99 9.50 -7.11
N LEU A 388 -28.12 8.34 -6.46
CA LEU A 388 -26.98 7.59 -5.93
C LEU A 388 -26.09 7.09 -7.06
N ALA A 389 -26.67 6.46 -8.07
CA ALA A 389 -25.94 5.94 -9.22
C ALA A 389 -25.18 7.06 -9.94
N GLY A 390 -25.82 8.21 -10.18
CA GLY A 390 -25.21 9.38 -10.81
C GLY A 390 -24.05 9.93 -9.99
N THR A 391 -24.24 10.05 -8.67
CA THR A 391 -23.15 10.47 -7.76
C THR A 391 -21.96 9.52 -7.83
N LEU A 392 -22.18 8.20 -7.85
CA LEU A 392 -21.12 7.20 -7.94
C LEU A 392 -20.41 7.23 -9.30
N VAL A 393 -21.15 7.37 -10.40
CA VAL A 393 -20.60 7.49 -11.75
C VAL A 393 -19.74 8.75 -11.87
N LEU A 394 -20.24 9.90 -11.40
CA LEU A 394 -19.50 11.16 -11.42
C LEU A 394 -18.22 11.08 -10.58
N ARG A 395 -18.30 10.52 -9.36
CA ARG A 395 -17.13 10.31 -8.49
C ARG A 395 -16.11 9.36 -9.14
N GLY A 396 -16.57 8.26 -9.73
CA GLY A 396 -15.72 7.31 -10.46
C GLY A 396 -15.03 7.96 -11.66
N THR A 397 -15.75 8.74 -12.46
CA THR A 397 -15.20 9.46 -13.61
C THR A 397 -14.22 10.57 -13.19
N ALA A 398 -14.48 11.29 -12.10
CA ALA A 398 -13.53 12.26 -11.54
C ALA A 398 -12.25 11.58 -11.01
N ALA A 399 -12.36 10.41 -10.36
CA ALA A 399 -11.21 9.61 -9.95
C ALA A 399 -10.40 9.09 -11.16
N ALA A 400 -11.09 8.67 -12.22
CA ALA A 400 -10.48 8.31 -13.49
C ALA A 400 -9.68 9.48 -14.10
N GLY A 401 -10.23 10.70 -14.06
CA GLY A 401 -9.53 11.90 -14.54
C GLY A 401 -8.24 12.16 -13.77
N ARG A 402 -8.28 12.09 -12.43
CA ARG A 402 -7.08 12.19 -11.58
C ARG A 402 -6.04 11.11 -11.90
N THR A 403 -6.50 9.89 -12.19
CA THR A 403 -5.62 8.78 -12.58
C THR A 403 -4.94 9.06 -13.93
N LEU A 404 -5.67 9.56 -14.92
CA LEU A 404 -5.13 9.94 -16.24
C LEU A 404 -4.12 11.08 -16.12
N VAL A 405 -4.43 12.11 -15.34
CA VAL A 405 -3.52 13.23 -15.05
C VAL A 405 -2.22 12.71 -14.42
N ARG A 406 -2.33 11.89 -13.37
CA ARG A 406 -1.15 11.32 -12.70
C ARG A 406 -0.36 10.36 -13.60
N ALA A 407 -1.04 9.61 -14.46
CA ALA A 407 -0.40 8.77 -15.45
C ALA A 407 0.42 9.61 -16.43
N ALA A 408 -0.17 10.67 -16.99
CA ALA A 408 0.52 11.57 -17.91
C ALA A 408 1.73 12.29 -17.27
N THR A 409 1.69 12.59 -15.97
CA THR A 409 2.77 13.34 -15.30
C THR A 409 3.84 12.46 -14.66
N ARG A 410 3.56 11.17 -14.40
CA ARG A 410 4.48 10.24 -13.71
C ARG A 410 4.83 9.01 -14.52
N HIS A 411 3.84 8.23 -14.95
CA HIS A 411 4.07 6.91 -15.54
C HIS A 411 4.34 6.98 -17.05
N HIS A 412 3.57 7.82 -17.75
CA HIS A 412 3.58 7.98 -19.20
C HIS A 412 4.11 9.35 -19.63
N TRP A 413 4.94 9.99 -18.79
CA TRP A 413 5.51 11.30 -19.10
C TRP A 413 6.29 11.33 -20.43
N PRO A 414 7.02 10.28 -20.87
CA PRO A 414 7.71 10.33 -22.16
C PRO A 414 6.72 10.44 -23.34
N VAL A 415 5.59 9.72 -23.23
CA VAL A 415 4.51 9.78 -24.22
C VAL A 415 3.83 11.16 -24.19
N ALA A 416 3.52 11.67 -22.99
CA ALA A 416 2.92 12.99 -22.82
C ALA A 416 3.83 14.10 -23.38
N LEU A 417 5.14 13.98 -23.18
CA LEU A 417 6.13 14.91 -23.71
C LEU A 417 6.18 14.85 -25.24
N ALA A 418 6.29 13.65 -25.83
CA ALA A 418 6.30 13.48 -27.29
C ALA A 418 5.05 14.09 -27.93
N VAL A 419 3.86 13.81 -27.40
CA VAL A 419 2.60 14.38 -27.89
C VAL A 419 2.56 15.91 -27.70
N GLY A 420 3.12 16.43 -26.60
CA GLY A 420 3.22 17.88 -26.33
C GLY A 420 4.19 18.62 -27.26
N VAL A 421 5.23 17.96 -27.76
CA VAL A 421 6.12 18.51 -28.81
C VAL A 421 5.33 18.64 -30.11
N LEU A 422 4.59 17.60 -30.49
CA LEU A 422 3.85 17.52 -31.76
C LEU A 422 2.60 18.41 -31.82
N SER A 423 2.00 18.79 -30.69
CA SER A 423 0.76 19.56 -30.65
C SER A 423 0.75 20.68 -29.60
N ARG A 424 0.54 21.93 -30.05
CA ARG A 424 0.36 23.10 -29.17
C ARG A 424 -0.81 22.92 -28.20
N ARG A 425 -1.91 22.31 -28.66
CA ARG A 425 -3.08 22.02 -27.81
C ARG A 425 -2.73 20.98 -26.74
N ALA A 426 -2.05 19.89 -27.11
CA ALA A 426 -1.64 18.87 -26.16
C ALA A 426 -0.65 19.42 -25.12
N ARG A 427 0.31 20.25 -25.54
CA ARG A 427 1.26 20.93 -24.65
C ARG A 427 0.57 21.70 -23.53
N ARG A 428 -0.47 22.49 -23.88
CA ARG A 428 -1.28 23.23 -22.89
C ARG A 428 -1.98 22.30 -21.92
N TRP A 429 -2.53 21.18 -22.40
CA TRP A 429 -3.18 20.18 -21.54
C TRP A 429 -2.21 19.47 -20.61
N VAL A 430 -1.01 19.09 -21.09
CA VAL A 430 0.02 18.47 -20.25
C VAL A 430 0.51 19.44 -19.18
N ALA A 431 0.74 20.71 -19.53
CA ALA A 431 1.10 21.75 -18.58
C ALA A 431 0.00 21.99 -17.53
N ALA A 432 -1.26 22.11 -17.97
CA ALA A 432 -2.40 22.28 -17.08
C ALA A 432 -2.58 21.06 -16.15
N ALA A 433 -2.42 19.85 -16.67
CA ALA A 433 -2.45 18.60 -15.91
C ALA A 433 -1.33 18.58 -14.84
N ALA A 434 -0.12 19.01 -15.21
CA ALA A 434 1.00 19.08 -14.28
C ALA A 434 0.77 20.07 -13.13
N VAL A 435 0.24 21.26 -13.44
CA VAL A 435 -0.09 22.29 -12.43
C VAL A 435 -1.26 21.84 -11.55
N ALA A 436 -2.34 21.32 -12.15
CA ALA A 436 -3.51 20.87 -11.40
C ALA A 436 -3.18 19.72 -10.45
N ASP A 437 -2.39 18.74 -10.89
CA ASP A 437 -1.93 17.65 -10.02
C ASP A 437 -1.04 18.14 -8.87
N ALA A 438 -0.12 19.06 -9.15
CA ALA A 438 0.72 19.65 -8.12
C ALA A 438 -0.11 20.45 -7.09
N ALA A 439 -1.07 21.27 -7.55
CA ALA A 439 -1.92 22.08 -6.69
C ALA A 439 -2.84 21.21 -5.80
N VAL A 440 -3.49 20.20 -6.38
CA VAL A 440 -4.37 19.27 -5.66
C VAL A 440 -3.59 18.50 -4.60
N ALA A 441 -2.38 18.04 -4.92
CA ALA A 441 -1.54 17.32 -3.98
C ALA A 441 -0.89 18.21 -2.91
N TRP A 442 -0.64 19.48 -3.24
CA TRP A 442 -0.09 20.46 -2.32
C TRP A 442 -1.11 20.91 -1.28
N TRP A 443 -2.40 21.01 -1.63
CA TRP A 443 -3.42 21.61 -0.77
C TRP A 443 -3.49 21.03 0.66
N PRO A 444 -3.43 19.69 0.87
CA PRO A 444 -3.36 19.12 2.21
C PRO A 444 -2.07 19.48 2.97
N GLN A 445 -0.98 19.73 2.25
CA GLN A 445 0.36 20.00 2.76
C GLN A 445 0.72 21.50 2.81
N ARG A 446 -0.23 22.39 2.49
CA ARG A 446 0.00 23.85 2.35
C ARG A 446 0.59 24.54 3.58
N ARG A 447 0.42 23.95 4.76
CA ARG A 447 0.98 24.46 6.04
C ARG A 447 2.42 23.95 6.31
N ARG A 448 2.91 22.98 5.55
CA ARG A 448 4.20 22.30 5.77
C ARG A 448 5.24 22.66 4.73
N VAL A 449 4.82 22.84 3.47
CA VAL A 449 5.71 23.11 2.33
C VAL A 449 5.09 24.20 1.46
N GLY A 450 5.91 25.17 1.03
CA GLY A 450 5.49 26.20 0.07
C GLY A 450 5.13 25.62 -1.31
N PRO A 451 4.24 26.26 -2.07
CA PRO A 451 3.67 25.71 -3.30
C PRO A 451 4.72 25.43 -4.38
N LEU A 452 5.66 26.36 -4.59
CA LEU A 452 6.70 26.23 -5.61
C LEU A 452 7.66 25.07 -5.31
N ARG A 453 8.15 25.00 -4.07
CA ARG A 453 9.02 23.90 -3.61
C ARG A 453 8.32 22.56 -3.76
N PHE A 454 7.06 22.48 -3.34
CA PHE A 454 6.27 21.26 -3.46
C PHE A 454 6.09 20.82 -4.91
N ALA A 455 5.72 21.75 -5.80
CA ALA A 455 5.53 21.47 -7.21
C ALA A 455 6.83 20.98 -7.88
N ALA A 456 7.95 21.66 -7.61
CA ALA A 456 9.26 21.27 -8.14
C ALA A 456 9.68 19.88 -7.65
N ALA A 457 9.64 19.63 -6.34
CA ALA A 457 9.99 18.32 -5.78
C ALA A 457 9.08 17.21 -6.33
N ARG A 458 7.75 17.41 -6.36
CA ARG A 458 6.82 16.43 -6.93
C ARG A 458 7.12 16.10 -8.39
N ARG A 459 7.48 17.08 -9.21
CA ARG A 459 7.84 16.84 -10.62
C ARG A 459 9.15 16.09 -10.76
N LEU A 460 10.17 16.43 -9.98
CA LEU A 460 11.43 15.71 -10.00
C LEU A 460 11.25 14.25 -9.52
N GLU A 461 10.46 14.02 -8.47
CA GLU A 461 10.11 12.65 -8.03
C GLU A 461 9.41 11.86 -9.13
N ASP A 462 8.38 12.44 -9.74
CA ASP A 462 7.57 11.75 -10.73
C ASP A 462 8.36 11.44 -12.01
N LEU A 463 9.21 12.36 -12.45
CA LEU A 463 10.12 12.14 -13.58
C LEU A 463 11.15 11.05 -13.26
N ALA A 464 11.76 11.08 -12.08
CA ALA A 464 12.73 10.07 -11.66
C ALA A 464 12.10 8.68 -11.58
N TYR A 465 10.96 8.55 -10.88
CA TYR A 465 10.21 7.30 -10.81
C TYR A 465 9.79 6.80 -12.20
N GLY A 466 9.24 7.70 -13.04
CA GLY A 466 8.86 7.38 -14.41
C GLY A 466 10.04 6.91 -15.26
N ALA A 467 11.19 7.58 -15.19
CA ALA A 467 12.40 7.16 -15.90
C ALA A 467 12.84 5.75 -15.49
N GLY A 468 12.81 5.46 -14.18
CA GLY A 468 13.05 4.12 -13.65
C GLY A 468 12.08 3.05 -14.18
N LEU A 469 10.79 3.37 -14.24
CA LEU A 469 9.75 2.51 -14.79
C LEU A 469 10.03 2.17 -16.27
N TRP A 470 10.28 3.18 -17.10
CA TRP A 470 10.58 2.98 -18.53
C TRP A 470 11.88 2.19 -18.72
N TRP A 471 12.92 2.49 -17.94
CA TRP A 471 14.16 1.71 -17.95
C TRP A 471 13.93 0.24 -17.61
N GLY A 472 13.15 -0.04 -16.57
CA GLY A 472 12.78 -1.39 -16.17
C GLY A 472 12.05 -2.15 -17.28
N VAL A 473 11.08 -1.49 -17.94
CA VAL A 473 10.32 -2.04 -19.07
C VAL A 473 11.21 -2.36 -20.26
N LEU A 474 12.08 -1.42 -20.66
CA LEU A 474 13.01 -1.60 -21.79
C LEU A 474 14.00 -2.74 -21.51
N ARG A 475 14.55 -2.79 -20.30
CA ARG A 475 15.48 -3.86 -19.88
C ARG A 475 14.80 -5.22 -19.80
N ALA A 476 13.54 -5.28 -19.36
CA ALA A 476 12.75 -6.51 -19.32
C ALA A 476 12.20 -6.91 -20.70
N ARG A 477 12.20 -5.99 -21.67
CA ARG A 477 11.50 -6.11 -22.96
C ARG A 477 10.03 -6.50 -22.77
N ASP A 478 9.37 -5.87 -21.80
CA ASP A 478 8.01 -6.21 -21.39
C ASP A 478 7.19 -4.96 -21.03
N PRO A 479 6.25 -4.54 -21.89
CA PRO A 479 5.48 -3.31 -21.68
C PRO A 479 4.35 -3.46 -20.65
N ARG A 480 4.12 -4.63 -20.07
CA ARG A 480 2.97 -4.89 -19.18
C ARG A 480 2.84 -3.88 -18.03
N ALA A 481 3.97 -3.37 -17.51
CA ALA A 481 3.97 -2.34 -16.46
C ALA A 481 3.45 -0.96 -16.90
N LEU A 482 3.28 -0.72 -18.21
CA LEU A 482 2.76 0.53 -18.77
C LEU A 482 1.31 0.40 -19.26
N LEU A 483 0.79 -0.82 -19.36
CA LEU A 483 -0.51 -1.07 -19.96
C LEU A 483 -1.65 -0.73 -18.98
N PRO A 484 -2.71 -0.04 -19.45
CA PRO A 484 -3.90 0.15 -18.64
C PRO A 484 -4.65 -1.16 -18.46
N THR A 485 -5.46 -1.24 -17.41
CA THR A 485 -6.40 -2.35 -17.19
C THR A 485 -7.79 -1.85 -16.82
N ARG A 486 -8.75 -2.76 -16.87
CA ARG A 486 -10.11 -2.51 -16.37
C ARG A 486 -10.22 -2.95 -14.91
N PRO A 487 -11.08 -2.30 -14.10
CA PRO A 487 -11.39 -2.77 -12.77
C PRO A 487 -11.81 -4.25 -12.80
N SER A 488 -11.25 -5.05 -11.90
CA SER A 488 -11.65 -6.44 -11.74
C SER A 488 -13.14 -6.51 -11.41
N PRO A 489 -13.89 -7.50 -11.97
CA PRO A 489 -15.24 -7.76 -11.51
C PRO A 489 -15.22 -8.00 -10.00
N VAL A 490 -16.19 -7.42 -9.28
CA VAL A 490 -16.38 -7.76 -7.86
C VAL A 490 -16.68 -9.24 -7.79
N GLN A 491 -15.72 -10.06 -7.34
CA GLN A 491 -15.97 -11.48 -7.11
C GLN A 491 -17.07 -11.57 -6.05
N ARG A 492 -18.17 -12.25 -6.38
CA ARG A 492 -19.12 -12.71 -5.36
C ARG A 492 -18.31 -13.56 -4.40
N ALA A 493 -18.31 -13.22 -3.11
CA ALA A 493 -17.66 -14.04 -2.09
C ALA A 493 -18.19 -15.47 -2.27
N ALA A 494 -17.30 -16.39 -2.66
CA ALA A 494 -17.67 -17.80 -2.74
C ALA A 494 -18.13 -18.22 -1.33
N PRO A 495 -19.22 -18.99 -1.20
CA PRO A 495 -19.55 -19.60 0.08
C PRO A 495 -18.33 -20.42 0.54
N PRO A 496 -18.00 -20.42 1.84
CA PRO A 496 -16.94 -21.28 2.35
C PRO A 496 -17.32 -22.74 2.02
N GLY A 497 -16.50 -23.40 1.20
CA GLY A 497 -16.71 -24.81 0.80
C GLY A 497 -16.94 -25.08 -0.69
N GLY A 498 -17.05 -24.06 -1.56
CA GLY A 498 -17.17 -24.30 -3.00
C GLY A 498 -15.81 -24.50 -3.68
N LYS A 499 -15.49 -25.74 -4.11
CA LYS A 499 -14.36 -26.02 -5.02
C LYS A 499 -14.40 -25.03 -6.20
N ARG A 500 -13.26 -24.39 -6.51
CA ARG A 500 -13.12 -23.60 -7.75
C ARG A 500 -13.41 -24.54 -8.93
N PRO A 501 -14.27 -24.17 -9.89
CA PRO A 501 -14.40 -24.96 -11.12
C PRO A 501 -13.07 -24.87 -11.88
N ASP A 502 -12.52 -26.03 -12.22
CA ASP A 502 -11.35 -26.14 -13.07
C ASP A 502 -11.58 -25.37 -14.37
N ARG A 503 -10.64 -24.48 -14.70
CA ARG A 503 -10.61 -23.91 -16.05
C ARG A 503 -10.11 -25.00 -16.99
N PRO A 504 -10.82 -25.32 -18.08
CA PRO A 504 -10.30 -26.27 -19.05
C PRO A 504 -9.03 -25.68 -19.68
N ARG A 505 -7.93 -26.45 -19.60
CA ARG A 505 -6.75 -26.22 -20.43
C ARG A 505 -7.20 -26.37 -21.88
N ARG A 506 -7.13 -25.30 -22.67
CA ARG A 506 -7.22 -25.43 -24.12
C ARG A 506 -5.91 -26.05 -24.60
N GLY A 507 -6.03 -27.22 -25.21
CA GLY A 507 -4.97 -27.83 -26.01
C GLY A 507 -4.72 -27.07 -27.30
#